data_AF-A0A914DDH4-F1
#
_entry.id   AF-A0A914DDH4-F1
#
_cell.length_a   1.000
_cell.length_b   1.000
_cell.length_c   1.000
_cell.angle_alpha   90.00
_cell.angle_beta   90.00
_cell.angle_gamma   90.00
#
_symmetry.space_group_name_H-M   'P 1'
#
loop_
_entity.id
_entity.type
_entity.pdbx_description
1 polymer ?
#
loop_
_entity_poly.entity_id
_entity_poly.type
_entity_poly.pdbx_seq_one_letter_code
_entity_poly.pdbx_strand_id
1 'polypeptide(L)'
;MEQPPRTDWNQIVQATAITGVAARDNGSEVVQIYARKDHRRWRYRMDVIVNGFPCYFDTPELKMQKFKGVTLFSPERNHNQSEIDVMFESGAGMKVSEAHGMLSIMVLLPPDFNETYYVIFYGYSAG
;
A
#
# COMPACT_ATOMS: atom_id res chain seq x y z
N MET A 1 -9.79 18.92 4.92
CA MET A 1 -10.01 18.24 3.62
C MET A 1 -9.53 19.20 2.56
N GLU A 2 -8.27 19.08 2.19
CA GLU A 2 -7.70 19.89 1.12
C GLU A 2 -8.22 19.29 -0.19
N GLN A 3 -9.09 20.02 -0.87
CA GLN A 3 -9.61 19.60 -2.18
C GLN A 3 -8.44 19.59 -3.18
N PRO A 4 -8.40 18.63 -4.12
CA PRO A 4 -7.47 18.74 -5.23
C PRO A 4 -7.70 20.09 -5.94
N PRO A 5 -6.64 20.72 -6.46
CA PRO A 5 -6.76 21.99 -7.15
C PRO A 5 -7.80 21.88 -8.25
N ARG A 6 -8.69 22.88 -8.33
CA ARG A 6 -9.69 22.97 -9.40
C ARG A 6 -8.93 23.03 -10.73
N THR A 7 -9.47 22.40 -11.76
CA THR A 7 -8.96 22.59 -13.12
C THR A 7 -9.07 24.05 -13.53
N ASP A 8 -8.35 24.45 -14.58
CA ASP A 8 -8.40 25.80 -15.15
C ASP A 8 -9.84 26.24 -15.53
N TRP A 9 -10.78 25.29 -15.62
CA TRP A 9 -12.21 25.51 -15.88
C TRP A 9 -13.12 25.47 -14.66
N ASN A 10 -12.56 25.61 -13.45
CA ASN A 10 -13.32 25.70 -12.19
C ASN A 10 -14.25 24.49 -11.95
N GLN A 11 -13.88 23.33 -12.48
CA GLN A 11 -14.64 22.08 -12.31
C GLN A 11 -14.06 21.23 -11.19
N ILE A 12 -14.94 20.58 -10.44
CA ILE A 12 -14.57 19.53 -9.49
C ILE A 12 -14.28 18.28 -10.32
N VAL A 13 -13.01 17.92 -10.43
CA VAL A 13 -12.65 16.63 -11.04
C VAL A 13 -12.89 15.55 -10.01
N GLN A 14 -13.88 14.69 -10.27
CA GLN A 14 -14.02 13.45 -9.52
C GLN A 14 -12.94 12.47 -9.99
N ALA A 15 -11.81 12.48 -9.29
CA ALA A 15 -10.74 11.52 -9.51
C ALA A 15 -10.98 10.27 -8.65
N THR A 16 -10.82 9.09 -9.24
CA THR A 16 -10.73 7.86 -8.46
C THR A 16 -9.35 7.81 -7.83
N ALA A 17 -9.28 7.75 -6.51
CA ALA A 17 -8.05 7.58 -5.77
C ALA A 17 -7.95 6.15 -5.22
N ILE A 18 -6.78 5.54 -5.36
CA ILE A 18 -6.50 4.28 -4.69
C ILE A 18 -6.23 4.59 -3.21
N THR A 19 -7.03 4.01 -2.32
CA THR A 19 -6.90 4.21 -0.87
C THR A 19 -6.58 2.91 -0.14
N GLY A 20 -6.57 1.78 -0.84
CA GLY A 20 -6.20 0.51 -0.28
C GLY A 20 -5.76 -0.48 -1.33
N VAL A 21 -4.93 -1.43 -0.91
CA VAL A 21 -4.50 -2.57 -1.71
C VAL A 21 -4.44 -3.80 -0.83
N ALA A 22 -4.85 -4.94 -1.39
CA ALA A 22 -4.65 -6.24 -0.78
C ALA A 22 -3.87 -7.11 -1.77
N ALA A 23 -2.86 -7.82 -1.26
CA ALA A 23 -2.00 -8.68 -2.08
C ALA A 23 -1.76 -10.01 -1.35
N ARG A 24 -1.67 -11.07 -2.15
CA ARG A 24 -1.40 -12.43 -1.70
C ARG A 24 -0.73 -13.19 -2.82
N ASP A 25 0.24 -14.03 -2.45
CA ASP A 25 0.84 -15.02 -3.33
C ASP A 25 0.50 -16.44 -2.85
N ASN A 26 0.73 -17.45 -3.67
CA ASN A 26 0.29 -18.83 -3.49
C ASN A 26 0.55 -19.41 -2.08
N GLY A 27 -0.44 -19.32 -1.20
CA GLY A 27 -0.35 -19.79 0.19
C GLY A 27 0.33 -18.85 1.19
N SER A 28 0.72 -17.64 0.77
CA SER A 28 1.21 -16.58 1.67
C SER A 28 0.11 -16.05 2.58
N GLU A 29 0.50 -15.35 3.64
CA GLU A 29 -0.40 -14.48 4.37
C GLU A 29 -0.90 -13.34 3.47
N VAL A 30 -2.14 -12.90 3.74
CA VAL A 30 -2.73 -11.76 3.03
C VAL A 30 -2.19 -10.48 3.64
N VAL A 31 -1.65 -9.61 2.79
CA VAL A 31 -1.19 -8.27 3.16
C VAL A 31 -2.23 -7.26 2.69
N GLN A 32 -2.70 -6.40 3.59
CA GLN A 32 -3.61 -5.32 3.29
C GLN A 32 -2.98 -4.00 3.74
N ILE A 33 -2.98 -3.01 2.86
CA ILE A 33 -2.43 -1.69 3.12
C ILE A 33 -3.50 -0.66 2.79
N TYR A 34 -3.76 0.27 3.72
CA TYR A 34 -4.78 1.31 3.56
C TYR A 34 -4.18 2.68 3.87
N ALA A 35 -4.52 3.69 3.08
CA ALA A 35 -4.25 5.09 3.41
C ALA A 35 -5.10 5.51 4.62
N ARG A 36 -4.47 6.10 5.64
CA ARG A 36 -5.21 6.64 6.79
C ARG A 36 -5.94 7.93 6.41
N LYS A 37 -7.13 8.15 6.98
CA LYS A 37 -7.84 9.43 6.88
C LYS A 37 -7.09 10.54 7.64
N ASP A 38 -7.19 11.79 7.18
CA ASP A 38 -6.44 12.96 7.69
C ASP A 38 -6.38 13.06 9.23
N HIS A 39 -7.50 12.83 9.92
CA HIS A 39 -7.59 12.95 11.39
C HIS A 39 -6.82 11.86 12.17
N ARG A 40 -6.24 10.84 11.50
CA ARG A 40 -5.46 9.75 12.11
C ARG A 40 -3.99 9.70 11.67
N ARG A 41 -3.49 10.77 11.03
CA ARG A 41 -2.16 10.81 10.39
C ARG A 41 -1.02 11.38 11.23
N TRP A 42 -1.27 11.73 12.50
CA TRP A 42 -0.25 12.40 13.33
C TRP A 42 1.02 11.57 13.52
N ARG A 43 0.91 10.23 13.41
CA ARG A 43 2.05 9.31 13.52
C ARG A 43 2.27 8.48 12.26
N TYR A 44 1.23 7.82 11.75
CA TYR A 44 1.34 6.91 10.60
C TYR A 44 0.46 7.36 9.43
N ARG A 45 0.98 7.21 8.23
CA ARG A 45 0.29 7.54 6.97
C ARG A 45 -0.56 6.38 6.44
N MET A 46 -0.13 5.15 6.67
CA MET A 46 -0.85 3.94 6.26
C MET A 46 -1.12 2.99 7.44
N ASP A 47 -2.19 2.23 7.31
CA ASP A 47 -2.41 1.00 8.08
C ASP A 47 -1.87 -0.18 7.29
N VAL A 48 -1.02 -1.00 7.93
CA VAL A 48 -0.49 -2.24 7.36
C VAL A 48 -1.05 -3.38 8.20
N ILE A 49 -1.70 -4.33 7.55
CA ILE A 49 -2.37 -5.45 8.20
C ILE A 49 -1.92 -6.73 7.52
N VAL A 50 -1.44 -7.71 8.29
CA VAL A 50 -1.06 -9.03 7.80
C VAL A 50 -1.90 -10.07 8.52
N ASN A 51 -2.68 -10.85 7.77
CA ASN A 51 -3.61 -11.85 8.30
C ASN A 51 -4.55 -11.32 9.40
N GLY A 52 -5.04 -10.08 9.23
CA GLY A 52 -5.92 -9.41 10.19
C GLY A 52 -5.20 -8.76 11.39
N PHE A 53 -3.89 -8.91 11.53
CA PHE A 53 -3.11 -8.27 12.60
C PHE A 53 -2.40 -7.00 12.10
N PRO A 54 -2.51 -5.86 12.81
CA PRO A 54 -1.83 -4.64 12.43
C PRO A 54 -0.32 -4.75 12.65
N CYS A 55 0.47 -4.25 11.70
CA CYS A 55 1.93 -4.24 11.72
C CYS A 55 2.47 -2.81 11.79
N TYR A 56 3.49 -2.59 12.63
CA TYR A 56 4.13 -1.30 12.84
C TYR A 56 5.64 -1.41 12.65
N PHE A 57 6.26 -0.36 12.11
CA PHE A 57 7.67 -0.35 11.68
C PHE A 57 8.46 0.75 12.42
N ASP A 58 8.23 0.89 13.73
CA ASP A 58 8.72 2.01 14.54
C ASP A 58 10.21 1.93 14.87
N THR A 59 10.73 0.72 15.09
CA THR A 59 12.12 0.49 15.49
C THR A 59 12.93 -0.12 14.34
N PRO A 60 14.27 0.01 14.35
CA PRO A 60 15.13 -0.60 13.33
C PRO A 60 14.90 -2.10 13.13
N GLU A 61 14.66 -2.85 14.22
CA GLU A 61 14.40 -4.29 14.17
C GLU A 61 13.07 -4.61 13.49
N LEU A 62 12.09 -3.71 13.61
CA LEU A 62 10.77 -3.83 13.01
C LEU A 62 10.72 -3.32 11.56
N LYS A 63 11.81 -2.74 11.03
CA LYS A 63 11.87 -2.28 9.63
C LYS A 63 11.79 -3.43 8.64
N MET A 64 12.09 -4.65 9.06
CA MET A 64 11.91 -5.87 8.25
C MET A 64 11.14 -6.90 9.06
N GLN A 65 9.97 -7.30 8.57
CA GLN A 65 9.12 -8.29 9.23
C GLN A 65 8.83 -9.43 8.25
N LYS A 66 9.12 -10.66 8.67
CA LYS A 66 8.90 -11.87 7.88
C LYS A 66 7.64 -12.57 8.35
N PHE A 67 6.78 -12.91 7.42
CA PHE A 67 5.57 -13.70 7.62
C PHE A 67 5.62 -14.91 6.68
N LYS A 68 4.62 -15.80 6.78
CA LYS A 68 4.55 -16.97 5.90
C LYS A 68 4.37 -16.54 4.45
N GLY A 69 5.34 -16.85 3.59
CA GLY A 69 5.27 -16.58 2.14
C GLY A 69 5.48 -15.12 1.75
N VAL A 70 5.73 -14.20 2.69
CA VAL A 70 5.86 -12.76 2.42
C VAL A 70 6.73 -12.05 3.44
N THR A 71 7.56 -11.12 2.96
CA THR A 71 8.38 -10.22 3.78
C THR A 71 7.94 -8.79 3.53
N LEU A 72 7.75 -8.03 4.60
CA LEU A 72 7.48 -6.60 4.53
C LEU A 72 8.72 -5.82 4.98
N PHE A 73 9.01 -4.75 4.27
CA PHE A 73 10.11 -3.85 4.56
C PHE A 73 9.65 -2.38 4.56
N SER A 74 10.17 -1.61 5.50
CA SER A 74 10.06 -0.15 5.52
C SER A 74 11.47 0.42 5.43
N PRO A 75 11.72 1.44 4.60
CA PRO A 75 12.99 2.16 4.60
C PRO A 75 13.37 2.68 5.99
N GLU A 76 14.67 2.77 6.29
CA GLU A 76 15.16 3.14 7.63
C GLU A 76 14.63 4.50 8.10
N ARG A 77 14.63 5.50 7.19
CA ARG A 77 14.20 6.87 7.48
C ARG A 77 12.69 7.07 7.41
N ASN A 78 11.92 6.03 7.09
CA ASN A 78 10.47 6.08 6.99
C ASN A 78 9.84 5.90 8.37
N HIS A 79 9.80 6.97 9.18
CA HIS A 79 9.25 6.93 10.53
C HIS A 79 7.73 7.06 10.59
N ASN A 80 7.12 7.57 9.52
CA ASN A 80 5.69 7.83 9.45
C ASN A 80 4.92 6.74 8.67
N GLN A 81 5.55 5.62 8.32
CA GLN A 81 4.94 4.53 7.55
C GLN A 81 4.27 5.05 6.25
N SER A 82 4.92 5.96 5.53
CA SER A 82 4.45 6.46 4.22
C SER A 82 4.92 5.61 3.05
N GLU A 83 5.77 4.62 3.31
CA GLU A 83 6.29 3.70 2.30
C GLU A 83 6.41 2.29 2.87
N ILE A 84 5.95 1.28 2.14
CA ILE A 84 6.10 -0.14 2.49
C ILE A 84 6.41 -0.93 1.23
N ASP A 85 7.46 -1.73 1.30
CA ASP A 85 7.79 -2.73 0.29
C ASP A 85 7.30 -4.10 0.77
N VAL A 86 6.65 -4.83 -0.12
CA VAL A 86 6.15 -6.19 0.09
C VAL A 86 6.88 -7.09 -0.90
N MET A 87 7.46 -8.17 -0.43
CA MET A 87 8.18 -9.14 -1.25
C MET A 87 7.65 -10.54 -0.96
N PHE A 88 7.08 -11.18 -1.98
CA PHE A 88 6.60 -12.56 -1.91
C PHE A 88 7.72 -13.55 -2.23
N GLU A 89 7.57 -14.79 -1.78
CA GLU A 89 8.56 -15.85 -2.03
C GLU A 89 8.67 -16.25 -3.51
N SER A 90 7.64 -16.00 -4.32
CA SER A 90 7.73 -16.14 -5.79
C SER A 90 8.66 -15.13 -6.47
N GLY A 91 9.15 -14.12 -5.73
CA GLY A 91 9.91 -13.00 -6.27
C GLY A 91 9.05 -11.84 -6.78
N ALA A 92 7.72 -11.98 -6.76
CA ALA A 92 6.82 -10.86 -6.98
C ALA A 92 6.96 -9.85 -5.82
N GLY A 93 7.01 -8.57 -6.17
CA GLY A 93 7.14 -7.46 -5.23
C GLY A 93 6.09 -6.39 -5.44
N MET A 94 5.81 -5.64 -4.39
CA MET A 94 4.92 -4.48 -4.44
C MET A 94 5.46 -3.38 -3.53
N LYS A 95 5.68 -2.20 -4.09
CA LYS A 95 6.00 -0.99 -3.33
C LYS A 95 4.75 -0.13 -3.24
N VAL A 96 4.38 0.23 -2.02
CA VAL A 96 3.23 1.09 -1.73
C VAL A 96 3.73 2.36 -1.06
N SER A 97 3.42 3.50 -1.64
CA SER A 97 3.68 4.81 -1.02
C SER A 97 2.39 5.60 -0.84
N GLU A 98 2.31 6.37 0.25
CA GLU A 98 1.19 7.24 0.56
C GLU A 98 1.59 8.70 0.40
N ALA A 99 0.73 9.45 -0.29
CA ALA A 99 0.79 10.89 -0.36
C ALA A 99 -0.63 11.47 -0.29
N HIS A 100 -0.89 12.33 0.69
CA HIS A 100 -2.14 13.08 0.82
C HIS A 100 -3.43 12.23 0.79
N GLY A 101 -3.38 11.01 1.32
CA GLY A 101 -4.51 10.08 1.37
C GLY A 101 -4.68 9.19 0.16
N MET A 102 -3.73 9.25 -0.76
CA MET A 102 -3.71 8.46 -1.97
C MET A 102 -2.53 7.50 -1.92
N LEU A 103 -2.75 6.27 -2.37
CA LEU A 103 -1.71 5.27 -2.52
C LEU A 103 -1.19 5.27 -3.96
N SER A 104 0.12 5.30 -4.10
CA SER A 104 0.82 4.90 -5.31
C SER A 104 1.33 3.48 -5.13
N ILE A 105 1.07 2.63 -6.11
CA ILE A 105 1.42 1.20 -6.05
C ILE A 105 2.26 0.87 -7.27
N MET A 106 3.43 0.30 -7.03
CA MET A 106 4.30 -0.24 -8.06
C MET A 106 4.43 -1.74 -7.84
N VAL A 107 4.06 -2.53 -8.84
CA VAL A 107 4.19 -4.00 -8.82
C VAL A 107 5.42 -4.40 -9.64
N LEU A 108 6.24 -5.27 -9.08
CA LEU A 108 7.46 -5.79 -9.69
C LEU A 108 7.28 -7.29 -9.85
N LEU A 109 7.40 -7.81 -11.06
CA LEU A 109 7.28 -9.24 -11.34
C LEU A 109 8.60 -9.77 -11.92
N PRO A 110 9.07 -10.95 -11.50
CA PRO A 110 10.23 -11.58 -12.10
C PRO A 110 9.92 -12.03 -13.54
N PRO A 111 10.94 -12.17 -14.41
CA PRO A 111 10.73 -12.55 -15.82
C PRO A 111 10.02 -13.89 -16.03
N ASP A 112 10.17 -14.82 -15.09
CA ASP A 112 9.58 -16.16 -15.16
C ASP A 112 8.09 -16.19 -14.75
N PHE A 113 7.53 -15.05 -14.36
CA PHE A 113 6.14 -14.90 -13.95
C PHE A 113 5.23 -14.93 -15.18
N ASN A 114 4.77 -16.13 -15.56
CA ASN A 114 3.98 -16.36 -16.77
C ASN A 114 2.56 -15.74 -16.66
N GLU A 115 1.92 -15.40 -17.79
CA GLU A 115 0.73 -14.52 -17.94
C GLU A 115 -0.59 -15.00 -17.28
N THR A 116 -0.58 -15.94 -16.33
CA THR A 116 -1.78 -16.50 -15.68
C THR A 116 -2.18 -15.75 -14.40
N TYR A 117 -1.90 -14.44 -14.32
CA TYR A 117 -2.20 -13.64 -13.14
C TYR A 117 -3.05 -12.43 -13.50
N TYR A 118 -4.18 -12.29 -12.83
CA TYR A 118 -5.09 -11.16 -13.00
C TYR A 118 -4.79 -10.11 -11.93
N VAL A 119 -4.35 -8.93 -12.35
CA VAL A 119 -4.34 -7.74 -11.49
C VAL A 119 -5.69 -7.06 -11.65
N ILE A 120 -6.58 -7.20 -10.66
CA ILE A 120 -7.91 -6.58 -10.70
C ILE A 120 -7.89 -5.34 -9.80
N PHE A 121 -8.06 -4.17 -10.41
CA PHE A 121 -8.26 -2.91 -9.69
C PHE A 121 -9.75 -2.65 -9.53
N TYR A 122 -10.25 -2.70 -8.30
CA TYR A 122 -11.62 -2.27 -7.99
C TYR A 122 -11.60 -0.81 -7.52
N GLY A 123 -12.35 0.06 -8.19
CA GLY A 123 -12.63 1.42 -7.73
C GLY A 123 -13.96 1.46 -6.97
N TYR A 124 -13.97 2.00 -5.76
CA TYR A 124 -15.20 2.35 -5.05
C TYR A 124 -15.22 3.86 -4.86
N SER A 125 -16.20 4.54 -5.47
CA SER A 125 -16.49 5.95 -5.18
C SER A 125 -17.59 5.99 -4.11
N ALA A 126 -17.30 6.64 -2.98
CA ALA A 126 -18.34 6.98 -2.02
C ALA A 126 -18.99 8.28 -2.51
N GLY A 127 -20.25 8.19 -2.91
CA GLY A 127 -21.10 9.35 -3.21
C GLY A 127 -21.41 10.19 -1.99
#